data_AF-R7C988-F1
#
_entry.id   AF-R7C988-F1
#
_cell.length_a   1.000
_cell.length_b   1.000
_cell.length_c   1.000
_cell.angle_alpha   90.00
_cell.angle_beta   90.00
_cell.angle_gamma   90.00
#
_symmetry.space_group_name_H-M   'P 1'
#
loop_
_entity.id
_entity.type
_entity.pdbx_description
1 polymer ?
#
loop_
_entity_poly.entity_id
_entity_poly.type
_entity_poly.pdbx_seq_one_letter_code
_entity_poly.pdbx_strand_id
1 'polypeptide(L)'
;MAFLVFGSISALDNIFNNFQTVSLCKIVIVGCVWGLCVLNLIFIFIYYVSKMTKLDLEVNSYRTIAWSNLVLISILLTSIWINYVKHVGIGKWFNILAKNNAEVVSLSGFAVIIILAIVSIIIIAKFGRRKNK
;
A
#
# COMPACT_ATOMS: atom_id res chain seq x y z
N MET A 1 3.06 22.62 -6.60
CA MET A 1 2.96 21.42 -5.73
C MET A 1 1.85 21.56 -4.69
N ALA A 2 1.83 22.65 -3.91
CA ALA A 2 0.85 22.88 -2.84
C ALA A 2 -0.62 22.67 -3.26
N PHE A 3 -1.07 23.26 -4.38
CA PHE A 3 -2.45 23.10 -4.86
C PHE A 3 -2.85 21.63 -5.08
N LEU A 4 -1.96 20.81 -5.64
CA LEU A 4 -2.23 19.40 -5.90
C LEU A 4 -2.28 18.56 -4.62
N VAL A 5 -1.45 18.90 -3.63
CA VAL A 5 -1.45 18.26 -2.31
C VAL A 5 -2.68 18.66 -1.48
N PHE A 6 -3.01 19.95 -1.42
CA PHE A 6 -4.18 20.41 -0.68
C PHE A 6 -5.48 19.96 -1.35
N GLY A 7 -5.55 19.99 -2.68
CA GLY A 7 -6.70 19.47 -3.43
C GLY A 7 -6.90 17.97 -3.22
N SER A 8 -5.81 17.18 -3.16
CA SER A 8 -5.92 15.75 -2.92
C SER A 8 -6.37 15.43 -1.49
N ILE A 9 -5.88 16.15 -0.48
CA ILE A 9 -6.31 16.01 0.92
C ILE A 9 -7.80 16.32 1.06
N SER A 10 -8.28 17.42 0.49
CA SER A 10 -9.72 17.76 0.50
C SER A 10 -10.57 16.70 -0.19
N ALA A 11 -10.07 16.11 -1.28
CA ALA A 11 -10.76 15.00 -1.94
C ALA A 11 -10.82 13.74 -1.07
N LEU A 12 -9.72 13.41 -0.36
CA LEU A 12 -9.69 12.27 0.57
C LEU A 12 -10.67 12.46 1.73
N ASP A 13 -10.71 13.65 2.29
CA ASP A 13 -11.63 13.97 3.40
C ASP A 13 -13.09 13.82 2.97
N ASN A 14 -13.45 14.31 1.79
CA ASN A 14 -14.79 14.13 1.24
C ASN A 14 -15.13 12.65 0.99
N ILE A 15 -14.18 11.87 0.48
CA ILE A 15 -14.36 10.42 0.31
C ILE A 15 -14.55 9.76 1.69
N PHE A 16 -13.77 10.09 2.71
CA PHE A 16 -13.92 9.48 4.03
C PHE A 16 -15.23 9.87 4.72
N ASN A 17 -15.68 11.11 4.56
CA ASN A 17 -16.97 11.58 5.08
C ASN A 17 -18.15 10.81 4.48
N ASN A 18 -18.07 10.41 3.21
CA ASN A 18 -19.08 9.56 2.58
C ASN A 18 -19.05 8.09 3.04
N PHE A 19 -17.96 7.64 3.67
CA PHE A 19 -17.75 6.25 4.10
C PHE A 19 -17.73 6.07 5.64
N GLN A 20 -18.19 7.07 6.41
CA GLN A 20 -18.17 7.04 7.89
C GLN A 20 -18.93 5.84 8.51
N THR A 21 -19.91 5.27 7.82
CA THR A 21 -20.69 4.10 8.29
C THR A 21 -20.09 2.75 7.90
N VAL A 22 -18.91 2.75 7.27
CA VAL A 22 -18.36 1.58 6.58
C VAL A 22 -17.20 0.95 7.37
N SER A 23 -17.09 -0.38 7.32
CA SER A 23 -15.99 -1.16 7.92
C SER A 23 -14.60 -0.58 7.59
N LEU A 24 -13.72 -0.52 8.60
CA LEU A 24 -12.32 -0.05 8.49
C LEU A 24 -11.57 -0.64 7.28
N CYS A 25 -11.81 -1.91 6.93
CA CYS A 25 -11.16 -2.54 5.78
C CYS A 25 -11.50 -1.85 4.45
N LYS A 26 -12.75 -1.39 4.28
CA LYS A 26 -13.17 -0.70 3.06
C LYS A 26 -12.55 0.70 2.97
N ILE A 27 -12.40 1.38 4.11
CA ILE A 27 -11.72 2.70 4.18
C ILE A 27 -10.25 2.56 3.74
N VAL A 28 -9.54 1.53 4.21
CA VAL A 28 -8.15 1.27 3.81
C VAL A 28 -8.02 0.98 2.32
N ILE A 29 -8.95 0.19 1.73
CA ILE A 29 -8.95 -0.09 0.29
C ILE A 29 -9.11 1.20 -0.51
N VAL A 30 -10.10 2.02 -0.16
CA VAL A 30 -10.37 3.29 -0.84
C VAL A 30 -9.19 4.26 -0.69
N GLY A 31 -8.59 4.34 0.50
CA GLY A 31 -7.38 5.14 0.75
C GLY A 31 -6.19 4.69 -0.08
N CYS A 32 -5.99 3.39 -0.29
CA CYS A 32 -4.92 2.86 -1.14
C CYS A 32 -5.13 3.19 -2.62
N VAL A 33 -6.36 3.09 -3.12
CA VAL A 33 -6.71 3.47 -4.51
C VAL A 33 -6.48 4.97 -4.71
N TRP A 34 -6.97 5.79 -3.77
CA TRP A 34 -6.73 7.23 -3.79
C TRP A 34 -5.23 7.55 -3.78
N GLY A 35 -4.45 6.90 -2.90
CA GLY A 35 -3.02 7.12 -2.76
C GLY A 35 -2.23 6.80 -4.04
N LEU A 36 -2.60 5.70 -4.73
CA LEU A 36 -2.02 5.33 -6.02
C LEU A 36 -2.30 6.40 -7.08
N CYS A 37 -3.53 6.93 -7.14
CA CYS A 37 -3.87 7.99 -8.07
C CYS A 37 -3.08 9.27 -7.80
N VAL A 38 -3.01 9.70 -6.55
CA VAL A 38 -2.35 10.96 -6.17
C VAL A 38 -0.84 10.89 -6.38
N LEU A 39 -0.18 9.79 -6.01
CA LEU A 39 1.27 9.63 -6.24
C LEU A 39 1.62 9.67 -7.72
N ASN A 40 0.82 9.03 -8.58
CA ASN A 40 1.02 9.08 -10.03
C ASN A 40 0.79 10.50 -10.59
N LEU A 41 -0.22 11.21 -10.10
CA LEU A 41 -0.45 12.61 -10.49
C LEU A 41 0.70 13.53 -10.05
N ILE A 42 1.21 13.37 -8.83
CA ILE A 42 2.39 14.11 -8.34
C ILE A 42 3.60 13.84 -9.25
N PHE A 43 3.84 12.57 -9.63
CA PHE A 43 4.95 12.22 -10.50
C PHE A 43 4.87 12.90 -11.86
N ILE A 44 3.73 12.76 -12.52
CA ILE A 44 3.48 13.36 -13.84
C ILE A 44 3.65 14.88 -13.76
N PHE A 45 3.13 15.50 -12.70
CA PHE A 45 3.26 16.93 -12.48
C PHE A 45 4.72 17.37 -12.30
N ILE A 46 5.51 16.68 -11.47
CA ILE A 46 6.95 16.95 -11.31
C ILE A 46 7.69 16.79 -12.65
N TYR A 47 7.38 15.74 -13.41
CA TYR A 47 7.99 15.50 -14.72
C TYR A 47 7.74 16.66 -15.70
N TYR A 48 6.50 17.14 -15.80
CA TYR A 48 6.18 18.26 -16.67
C TYR A 48 6.79 19.58 -16.19
N VAL A 49 6.80 19.84 -14.88
CA VAL A 49 7.45 21.03 -14.32
C VAL A 49 8.96 21.02 -14.64
N SER A 50 9.64 19.89 -14.42
CA SER A 50 11.07 19.73 -14.76
C SER A 50 11.35 20.05 -16.22
N LYS A 51 10.47 19.57 -17.13
CA LYS A 51 10.58 19.80 -18.56
C LYS A 51 10.36 21.27 -18.95
N MET A 52 9.44 21.96 -18.28
CA MET A 52 9.18 23.39 -18.50
C MET A 52 10.33 24.27 -18.00
N THR A 53 10.95 23.92 -16.89
CA THR A 53 12.04 24.70 -16.29
C THR A 53 13.42 24.35 -16.86
N LYS A 54 13.52 23.41 -17.81
CA LYS A 54 14.79 22.88 -18.36
C LYS A 54 15.79 22.47 -17.27
N LEU A 55 15.28 22.08 -16.10
CA LEU A 55 16.09 21.56 -15.02
C LEU A 55 16.23 20.07 -15.26
N ASP A 56 17.46 19.60 -15.43
CA ASP A 56 17.80 18.18 -15.38
C ASP A 56 17.72 17.72 -13.92
N LEU A 57 16.50 17.43 -13.47
CA LEU A 57 16.32 16.66 -12.25
C LEU A 57 16.77 15.23 -12.55
N GLU A 58 17.92 14.82 -12.00
CA GLU A 58 18.39 13.43 -12.10
C GLU A 58 17.25 12.46 -11.75
N VAL A 59 16.83 11.68 -12.74
CA VAL A 59 15.59 10.90 -12.72
C VAL A 59 15.69 9.61 -11.88
N ASN A 60 16.39 9.66 -10.74
CA ASN A 60 16.27 8.63 -9.70
C ASN A 60 14.85 8.59 -9.10
N SER A 61 14.05 9.64 -9.33
CA SER A 61 12.64 9.77 -8.90
C SER A 61 11.71 8.70 -9.47
N TYR A 62 11.93 8.19 -10.69
CA TYR A 62 11.08 7.15 -11.28
C TYR A 62 11.10 5.87 -10.43
N ARG A 63 12.29 5.52 -9.93
CA ARG A 63 12.49 4.33 -9.11
C ARG A 63 11.78 4.49 -7.77
N THR A 64 11.92 5.63 -7.09
CA THR A 64 11.25 5.92 -5.81
C THR A 64 9.72 5.86 -5.91
N ILE A 65 9.15 6.28 -7.03
CA ILE A 65 7.71 6.28 -7.24
C ILE A 65 7.20 4.87 -7.58
N ALA A 66 7.96 4.11 -8.38
CA ALA A 66 7.69 2.70 -8.59
C ALA A 66 7.70 1.91 -7.26
N TRP A 67 8.65 2.21 -6.35
CA TRP A 67 8.67 1.61 -5.01
C TRP A 67 7.45 1.98 -4.18
N SER A 68 7.05 3.26 -4.19
CA SER A 68 5.89 3.74 -3.45
C SER A 68 4.59 3.08 -3.94
N ASN A 69 4.45 2.93 -5.26
CA ASN A 69 3.31 2.24 -5.86
C ASN A 69 3.30 0.73 -5.52
N LEU A 70 4.46 0.06 -5.52
CA LEU A 70 4.56 -1.34 -5.11
C LEU A 70 4.11 -1.55 -3.66
N VAL A 71 4.53 -0.67 -2.75
CA VAL A 71 4.10 -0.72 -1.34
C VAL A 71 2.59 -0.54 -1.23
N LEU A 72 2.01 0.45 -1.90
CA LEU A 72 0.56 0.66 -1.87
C LEU A 72 -0.23 -0.52 -2.47
N ILE A 73 0.23 -1.12 -3.56
CA ILE A 73 -0.39 -2.30 -4.15
C ILE A 73 -0.35 -3.48 -3.18
N SER A 74 0.76 -3.66 -2.46
CA SER A 74 0.86 -4.74 -1.45
C SER A 74 -0.16 -4.56 -0.32
N ILE A 75 -0.30 -3.35 0.22
CA ILE A 75 -1.27 -3.03 1.27
C ILE A 75 -2.71 -3.21 0.75
N LEU A 76 -2.97 -2.81 -0.49
CA LEU A 76 -4.28 -2.98 -1.13
C LEU A 76 -4.65 -4.46 -1.30
N LEU A 77 -3.73 -5.29 -1.79
CA LEU A 77 -3.93 -6.74 -1.93
C LEU A 77 -4.19 -7.42 -0.59
N THR A 78 -3.40 -7.10 0.44
CA THR A 78 -3.62 -7.62 1.80
C THR A 78 -4.96 -7.18 2.36
N SER A 79 -5.37 -5.93 2.14
CA SER A 79 -6.65 -5.40 2.61
C SER A 79 -7.85 -6.05 1.91
N ILE A 80 -7.76 -6.29 0.60
CA ILE A 80 -8.77 -7.02 -0.17
C ILE A 80 -8.88 -8.46 0.33
N TRP A 81 -7.75 -9.12 0.57
CA TRP A 81 -7.73 -10.48 1.12
C TRP A 81 -8.41 -10.57 2.49
N ILE A 82 -8.09 -9.67 3.41
CA ILE A 82 -8.73 -9.60 4.74
C ILE A 82 -10.23 -9.35 4.61
N ASN A 83 -10.64 -8.45 3.71
CA ASN A 83 -12.05 -8.17 3.47
C ASN A 83 -12.80 -9.36 2.86
N TYR A 84 -12.14 -10.12 1.97
CA TYR A 84 -12.67 -11.36 1.41
C TYR A 84 -12.88 -12.44 2.48
N VAL A 85 -11.88 -12.67 3.34
CA VAL A 85 -11.97 -13.63 4.46
C VAL A 85 -13.11 -13.26 5.43
N LYS A 86 -13.31 -11.96 5.70
CA LYS A 86 -14.44 -11.47 6.51
C LYS A 86 -15.79 -11.76 5.85
N HIS A 87 -15.92 -11.53 4.55
CA HIS A 87 -17.17 -11.73 3.82
C HIS A 87 -17.55 -13.22 3.64
N VAL A 88 -16.57 -14.10 3.43
CA VAL A 88 -16.80 -15.55 3.26
C VAL A 88 -17.11 -16.25 4.60
N GLY A 89 -16.92 -15.56 5.73
CA GLY A 89 -17.22 -16.13 7.06
C GLY A 89 -16.22 -17.20 7.52
N ILE A 90 -15.08 -17.35 6.83
CA ILE A 90 -13.94 -18.21 7.21
C ILE A 90 -13.41 -17.84 8.60
N GLY A 91 -13.68 -16.61 9.07
CA GLY A 91 -13.43 -16.20 10.45
C GLY A 91 -14.05 -17.14 11.50
N LYS A 92 -15.16 -17.83 11.22
CA LYS A 92 -15.72 -18.86 12.13
C LYS A 92 -14.83 -20.09 12.23
N TRP A 93 -14.26 -20.57 11.12
CA TRP A 93 -13.27 -21.66 11.13
C TRP A 93 -12.00 -21.24 11.85
N PHE A 94 -11.54 -20.00 11.64
CA PHE A 94 -10.40 -19.42 12.37
C PHE A 94 -10.65 -19.31 13.87
N ASN A 95 -11.88 -18.93 14.29
CA ASN A 95 -12.24 -18.83 15.70
C ASN A 95 -12.37 -20.21 16.36
N ILE A 96 -12.82 -21.22 15.61
CA ILE A 96 -12.84 -22.63 16.06
C ILE A 96 -11.41 -23.18 16.15
N LEU A 97 -10.54 -22.89 15.17
CA LEU A 97 -9.12 -23.27 15.19
C LEU A 97 -8.37 -22.58 16.34
N ALA A 98 -8.63 -21.30 16.58
CA ALA A 98 -8.02 -20.52 17.65
C ALA A 98 -8.46 -21.00 19.04
N LYS A 99 -9.72 -21.46 19.18
CA LYS A 99 -10.18 -22.11 20.42
C LYS A 99 -9.53 -23.49 20.63
N ASN A 100 -9.28 -24.24 19.56
CA ASN A 100 -8.78 -25.60 19.67
C ASN A 100 -7.25 -25.66 19.79
N ASN A 101 -6.51 -24.66 19.29
CA ASN A 101 -5.04 -24.54 19.40
C ASN A 101 -4.59 -23.06 19.27
N ALA A 102 -4.77 -22.27 20.33
CA ALA A 102 -4.42 -20.85 20.36
C ALA A 102 -2.94 -20.57 20.08
N GLU A 103 -2.05 -21.47 20.54
CA GLU A 103 -0.60 -21.34 20.35
C GLU A 103 -0.19 -21.50 18.88
N VAL A 104 -0.83 -22.40 18.13
CA VAL A 104 -0.54 -22.64 16.70
C VAL A 104 -1.00 -21.47 15.84
N VAL A 105 -2.12 -20.83 16.20
CA VAL A 105 -2.60 -19.63 15.51
C VAL A 105 -1.69 -18.44 15.76
N SER A 106 -1.20 -18.26 16.99
CA SER A 106 -0.18 -17.25 17.30
C SER A 106 1.12 -17.49 16.53
N LEU A 107 1.62 -18.73 16.54
CA LEU A 107 2.85 -19.11 15.84
C LEU A 107 2.77 -18.88 14.32
N SER A 108 1.62 -19.20 13.72
CA SER A 108 1.39 -18.95 12.29
C SER A 108 1.30 -17.45 11.96
N GLY A 109 0.75 -16.62 12.85
CA GLY A 109 0.77 -15.16 12.72
C GLY A 109 2.19 -14.59 12.70
N PHE A 110 3.04 -15.01 13.64
CA PHE A 110 4.45 -14.62 13.66
C PHE A 110 5.22 -15.11 12.43
N ALA A 111 4.95 -16.34 11.97
CA ALA A 111 5.57 -16.87 10.76
C ALA A 111 5.25 -16.03 9.51
N VAL A 112 3.99 -15.59 9.35
CA VAL A 112 3.58 -14.73 8.23
C VAL A 112 4.27 -13.36 8.28
N ILE A 113 4.40 -12.76 9.45
CA ILE A 113 5.10 -11.47 9.64
C ILE A 113 6.59 -11.62 9.29
N ILE A 114 7.23 -12.70 9.74
CA ILE A 114 8.64 -13.00 9.44
C ILE A 114 8.83 -13.24 7.94
N ILE A 115 7.92 -13.96 7.28
CA ILE A 115 7.98 -14.19 5.83
C ILE A 115 7.86 -12.86 5.07
N LEU A 116 6.94 -11.97 5.46
CA LEU A 116 6.81 -10.65 4.84
C LEU A 116 8.07 -9.78 5.04
N ALA A 117 8.68 -9.84 6.23
CA ALA A 117 9.94 -9.15 6.51
C ALA A 117 11.10 -9.72 5.67
N ILE A 118 11.20 -11.04 5.54
CA ILE A 118 12.23 -11.70 4.73
C ILE A 118 12.04 -11.39 3.25
N VAL A 119 10.82 -11.45 2.74
CA VAL A 119 10.51 -11.12 1.34
C VAL A 119 10.87 -9.68 1.03
N SER A 120 10.52 -8.73 1.91
CA SER A 120 10.89 -7.32 1.73
C SER A 120 12.42 -7.12 1.76
N ILE A 121 13.14 -7.77 2.67
CA ILE A 121 14.62 -7.73 2.72
C ILE A 121 15.25 -8.36 1.46
N ILE A 122 14.77 -9.51 0.99
CA ILE A 122 15.29 -10.17 -0.23
C ILE A 122 15.03 -9.28 -1.45
N ILE A 123 13.86 -8.66 -1.55
CA ILE A 123 13.54 -7.73 -2.63
C ILE A 123 14.50 -6.54 -2.58
N ILE A 124 14.75 -5.96 -1.40
CA ILE A 124 15.71 -4.86 -1.20
C ILE A 124 17.13 -5.29 -1.63
N ALA A 125 17.61 -6.44 -1.16
CA ALA A 125 18.95 -6.95 -1.45
C ALA A 125 19.14 -7.30 -2.93
N LYS A 126 18.13 -7.90 -3.58
CA LYS A 126 18.17 -8.27 -5.00
C LYS A 126 18.16 -7.03 -5.90
N PHE A 127 17.45 -5.98 -5.50
CA PHE A 127 17.44 -4.71 -6.25
C PHE A 127 18.71 -3.88 -6.04
N GLY A 128 19.35 -3.97 -4.86
CA GLY A 128 20.68 -3.40 -4.61
C GLY A 128 21.77 -4.03 -5.49
N ARG A 129 21.76 -5.36 -5.68
CA ARG A 129 22.75 -6.06 -6.52
C ARG A 129 22.62 -5.80 -8.02
N ARG A 130 21.46 -5.43 -8.55
CA ARG A 130 21.29 -5.06 -9.97
C ARG A 130 21.96 -3.73 -10.35
N LYS A 131 22.55 -3.00 -9.40
CA LYS A 131 23.28 -1.74 -9.64
C LYS A 131 24.80 -1.92 -9.78
N ASN A 132 25.34 -3.11 -9.48
CA ASN A 132 26.79 -3.43 -9.59
C ASN A 132 27.13 -4.30 -10.83
N LYS A 133 26.27 -4.32 -11.83
CA LYS A 133 26.53 -4.86 -13.18
C LYS A 133 26.07 -3.82 -14.19
#